data_AF-A0A6A6WLY2-F1
#
_entry.id   AF-A0A6A6WLY2-F1
#
_cell.length_a   1.000
_cell.length_b   1.000
_cell.length_c   1.000
_cell.angle_alpha   90.00
_cell.angle_beta   90.00
_cell.angle_gamma   90.00
#
_symmetry.space_group_name_H-M   'P 1'
#
loop_
_entity.id
_entity.type
_entity.pdbx_description
1 polymer ?
#
loop_
_entity_poly.entity_id
_entity_poly.type
_entity_poly.pdbx_seq_one_letter_code
_entity_poly.pdbx_strand_id
1 'polypeptide(L)'
;MLLLFSLLLLIISVLCLSLKSAAINRYNTTTDHGHSTSSVRLEKEFPGQDLPLANYPAELGLSTSNALFTAAGTSLVSALVVFLLSVRSMVKRKALQLVWYQRRALTFAFAANTIIVLAVCIFVFVQHSKSASFSLNYRNLNNDFGSGGVYNGGLFDLEAWACGVADLASFQGYDWGLKDQCMLESGSRACSLLLVVFAAIVAGCVWWDTRYGNMVITNWKGIDTDEELSYELCRGTFEMRGMKFEEDDHKG
;
A
#
# COMPACT_ATOMS: atom_id res chain seq x y z
N MET A 1 -19.42 2.81 7.40
CA MET A 1 -18.19 2.08 7.75
C MET A 1 -17.20 2.02 6.60
N LEU A 2 -17.59 1.55 5.40
CA LEU A 2 -16.68 1.47 4.23
C LEU A 2 -15.96 2.80 3.92
N LEU A 3 -16.71 3.91 3.90
CA LEU A 3 -16.18 5.26 3.66
C LEU A 3 -15.09 5.64 4.67
N LEU A 4 -15.34 5.43 5.97
CA LEU A 4 -14.39 5.76 7.04
C LEU A 4 -13.07 4.99 6.86
N PHE A 5 -13.14 3.66 6.67
CA PHE A 5 -11.93 2.85 6.51
C PHE A 5 -11.18 3.16 5.21
N SER A 6 -11.89 3.45 4.12
CA SER A 6 -11.26 3.89 2.87
C SER A 6 -10.55 5.24 3.02
N LEU A 7 -11.11 6.18 3.79
CA LEU A 7 -10.48 7.47 4.09
C LEU A 7 -9.22 7.29 4.95
N LEU A 8 -9.29 6.45 5.99
CA LEU A 8 -8.13 6.15 6.83
C LEU A 8 -7.01 5.49 6.03
N LEU A 9 -7.35 4.50 5.17
CA LEU A 9 -6.38 3.85 4.29
C LEU A 9 -5.72 4.85 3.33
N LEU A 10 -6.49 5.82 2.81
CA LEU A 10 -5.99 6.88 1.94
C LEU A 10 -4.98 7.77 2.68
N ILE A 11 -5.33 8.25 3.87
CA ILE A 11 -4.46 9.10 4.71
C ILE A 11 -3.15 8.34 5.04
N ILE A 12 -3.26 7.08 5.46
CA ILE A 12 -2.08 6.26 5.80
C ILE A 12 -1.20 6.00 4.59
N SER A 13 -1.79 5.77 3.41
CA SER A 13 -1.02 5.57 2.18
C SER A 13 -0.22 6.82 1.82
N VAL A 14 -0.84 8.01 1.92
CA VAL A 14 -0.16 9.29 1.67
C VAL A 14 0.96 9.52 2.70
N LEU A 15 0.69 9.29 3.98
CA LEU A 15 1.69 9.42 5.04
C LEU A 15 2.88 8.48 4.82
N CYS A 16 2.62 7.23 4.45
CA CYS A 16 3.66 6.24 4.16
C CYS A 16 4.56 6.69 3.00
N LEU A 17 3.95 7.16 1.91
CA LEU A 17 4.67 7.71 0.75
C LEU A 17 5.48 8.96 1.13
N SER A 18 4.90 9.88 1.89
CA SER A 18 5.58 11.12 2.27
C SER A 18 6.75 10.88 3.21
N LEU A 19 6.61 9.99 4.20
CA LEU A 19 7.67 9.65 5.14
C LEU A 19 8.84 8.98 4.42
N LYS A 20 8.53 8.00 3.55
CA LYS A 20 9.57 7.30 2.79
C LYS A 20 10.26 8.21 1.77
N SER A 21 9.50 9.05 1.08
CA SER A 21 10.03 10.06 0.17
C SER A 21 10.94 11.05 0.90
N ALA A 22 10.53 11.56 2.07
CA ALA A 22 11.33 12.48 2.87
C ALA A 22 12.66 11.84 3.33
N ALA A 23 12.63 10.57 3.74
CA ALA A 23 13.84 9.85 4.14
C ALA A 23 14.83 9.67 2.99
N ILE A 24 14.34 9.26 1.81
CA ILE A 24 15.19 9.08 0.62
C ILE A 24 15.71 10.41 0.08
N ASN A 25 14.87 11.45 0.09
CA ASN A 25 15.30 12.77 -0.35
C ASN A 25 16.43 13.29 0.54
N ARG A 26 16.34 13.11 1.86
CA ARG A 26 17.44 13.45 2.77
C ARG A 26 18.70 12.67 2.45
N TYR A 27 18.61 11.35 2.32
CA TYR A 27 19.73 10.52 1.90
C TYR A 27 20.40 11.05 0.62
N ASN A 28 19.62 11.34 -0.43
CA ASN A 28 20.14 11.84 -1.70
C ASN A 28 20.79 13.22 -1.57
N THR A 29 20.21 14.13 -0.78
CA THR A 29 20.78 15.47 -0.55
C THR A 29 22.09 15.41 0.24
N THR A 30 22.21 14.50 1.20
CA THR A 30 23.43 14.36 2.01
C THR A 30 24.54 13.62 1.27
N THR A 31 24.18 12.65 0.43
CA THR A 31 25.13 11.79 -0.28
C THR A 31 25.41 12.23 -1.71
N ASP A 32 24.87 13.36 -2.18
CA ASP A 32 24.92 13.74 -3.60
C ASP A 32 24.58 12.55 -4.52
N HIS A 33 23.38 11.98 -4.31
CA HIS A 33 22.88 10.80 -5.04
C HIS A 33 23.74 9.53 -4.88
N GLY A 34 24.43 9.39 -3.74
CA GLY A 34 25.27 8.23 -3.42
C GLY A 34 26.75 8.39 -3.74
N HIS A 35 27.20 9.59 -4.14
CA HIS A 35 28.59 9.86 -4.54
C HIS A 35 29.45 10.58 -3.47
N SER A 36 28.82 11.25 -2.50
CA SER A 36 29.52 12.08 -1.50
C SER A 36 29.86 11.27 -0.25
N THR A 37 31.17 11.07 -0.04
CA THR A 37 31.77 10.53 1.19
C THR A 37 32.11 11.68 2.14
N SER A 38 31.09 12.38 2.64
CA SER A 38 31.28 13.18 3.84
C SER A 38 31.60 12.24 5.01
N SER A 39 32.63 12.57 5.80
CA SER A 39 33.09 11.76 6.91
C SER A 39 33.15 12.56 8.22
N VAL A 40 32.87 11.87 9.31
CA VAL A 40 32.92 12.36 10.68
C VAL A 40 34.17 11.87 11.35
N ARG A 41 34.84 12.73 12.10
CA ARG A 41 35.88 12.29 13.02
C ARG A 41 35.25 11.86 14.34
N LEU A 42 35.49 10.62 14.76
CA LEU A 42 35.01 10.07 16.03
C LEU A 42 35.87 10.53 17.23
N GLU A 43 36.25 11.82 17.26
CA GLU A 43 37.12 12.37 18.30
C GLU A 43 36.48 12.32 19.70
N LYS A 44 35.15 12.42 19.78
CA LYS A 44 34.45 12.39 21.07
C LYS A 44 34.36 10.99 21.66
N GLU A 45 34.22 9.96 20.82
CA GLU A 45 34.22 8.56 21.24
C GLU A 45 35.63 8.02 21.48
N PHE A 46 36.60 8.46 20.67
CA PHE A 46 38.00 8.06 20.74
C PHE A 46 38.93 9.27 20.84
N PRO A 47 39.08 9.88 22.04
CA PRO A 47 39.90 11.06 22.20
C PRO A 47 41.36 10.77 21.83
N GLY A 48 41.93 11.65 20.99
CA GLY A 48 43.31 11.53 20.52
C GLY A 48 43.54 10.56 19.36
N GLN A 49 42.48 9.98 18.78
CA GLN A 49 42.58 9.15 17.58
C GLN A 49 41.80 9.81 16.42
N ASP A 50 42.46 10.05 15.29
CA ASP A 50 41.80 10.58 14.08
C ASP A 50 41.14 9.44 13.31
N LEU A 51 39.94 9.05 13.74
CA LEU A 51 39.12 8.04 13.06
C LEU A 51 38.05 8.71 12.20
N PRO A 52 38.25 8.80 10.87
CA PRO A 52 37.17 9.15 9.97
C PRO A 52 36.17 7.99 9.87
N LEU A 53 34.89 8.29 9.98
CA LEU A 53 33.78 7.39 9.69
C LEU A 53 32.90 8.05 8.62
N ALA A 54 32.69 7.38 7.49
CA ALA A 54 31.79 7.88 6.47
C ALA A 54 30.36 8.03 7.02
N ASN A 55 29.64 9.04 6.53
CA ASN A 55 28.26 9.30 6.95
C ASN A 55 27.29 8.16 6.65
N TYR A 56 27.65 7.30 5.69
CA TYR A 56 26.88 6.14 5.27
C TYR A 56 27.82 4.95 5.01
N PRO A 57 27.36 3.71 5.22
CA PRO A 57 28.13 2.49 4.97
C PRO A 57 28.27 2.24 3.47
N ALA A 58 29.20 1.34 3.09
CA ALA A 58 29.40 0.97 1.68
C ALA A 58 28.16 0.33 1.05
N GLU A 59 27.46 -0.50 1.82
CA GLU A 59 26.36 -1.35 1.35
C GLU A 59 25.04 -0.95 2.03
N LEU A 60 24.24 -0.10 1.36
CA LEU A 60 22.87 0.21 1.79
C LEU A 60 21.83 -0.62 1.03
N GLY A 61 20.94 -1.25 1.79
CA GLY A 61 19.80 -2.00 1.28
C GLY A 61 18.65 -1.13 0.74
N LEU A 62 18.90 -0.22 -0.21
CA LEU A 62 17.89 0.68 -0.79
C LEU A 62 16.75 -0.04 -1.55
N SER A 63 16.88 -1.35 -1.80
CA SER A 63 15.87 -2.12 -2.54
C SER A 63 14.52 -2.20 -1.80
N THR A 64 14.49 -2.00 -0.49
CA THR A 64 13.25 -2.01 0.33
C THR A 64 12.33 -0.85 -0.01
N SER A 65 12.90 0.29 -0.39
CA SER A 65 12.17 1.52 -0.73
C SER A 65 11.23 1.35 -1.93
N ASN A 66 11.70 0.71 -3.00
CA ASN A 66 10.92 0.53 -4.22
C ASN A 66 9.71 -0.39 -4.00
N ALA A 67 9.88 -1.44 -3.20
CA ALA A 67 8.80 -2.33 -2.83
C ALA A 67 7.72 -1.59 -2.03
N LEU A 68 8.14 -0.75 -1.07
CA LEU A 68 7.23 0.02 -0.23
C LEU A 68 6.46 1.09 -1.01
N PHE A 69 7.11 1.81 -1.94
CA PHE A 69 6.42 2.72 -2.86
C PHE A 69 5.34 2.01 -3.69
N THR A 70 5.66 0.81 -4.18
CA THR A 70 4.71 0.02 -4.97
C THR A 70 3.49 -0.35 -4.13
N ALA A 71 3.68 -0.89 -2.93
CA ALA A 71 2.59 -1.28 -2.05
C ALA A 71 1.73 -0.10 -1.58
N ALA A 72 2.36 1.03 -1.21
CA ALA A 72 1.65 2.23 -0.81
C ALA A 72 0.89 2.87 -1.99
N GLY A 73 1.48 2.85 -3.19
CA GLY A 73 0.85 3.33 -4.41
C GLY A 73 -0.38 2.51 -4.82
N THR A 74 -0.29 1.18 -4.82
CA THR A 74 -1.45 0.32 -5.13
C THR A 74 -2.54 0.47 -4.07
N SER A 75 -2.16 0.61 -2.80
CA SER A 75 -3.11 0.86 -1.71
C SER A 75 -3.81 2.20 -1.85
N LEU A 76 -3.10 3.26 -2.22
CA LEU A 76 -3.66 4.58 -2.47
C LEU A 76 -4.73 4.54 -3.56
N VAL A 77 -4.42 3.92 -4.71
CA VAL A 77 -5.36 3.76 -5.83
C VAL A 77 -6.57 2.95 -5.39
N SER A 78 -6.36 1.83 -4.69
CA SER A 78 -7.45 0.98 -4.21
C SER A 78 -8.37 1.71 -3.23
N ALA A 79 -7.80 2.49 -2.30
CA ALA A 79 -8.54 3.29 -1.32
C ALA A 79 -9.37 4.38 -2.00
N LEU A 80 -8.79 5.07 -3.00
CA LEU A 80 -9.47 6.09 -3.78
C LEU A 80 -10.69 5.52 -4.51
N VAL A 81 -10.55 4.34 -5.14
CA VAL A 81 -11.67 3.67 -5.82
C VAL A 81 -12.82 3.38 -4.85
N VAL A 82 -12.55 2.77 -3.69
CA VAL A 82 -13.61 2.47 -2.70
C VAL A 82 -14.24 3.75 -2.17
N PHE A 83 -13.41 4.77 -1.89
CA PHE A 83 -13.89 6.06 -1.39
C PHE A 83 -14.86 6.72 -2.38
N LEU A 84 -14.48 6.80 -3.66
CA LEU A 84 -15.32 7.38 -4.70
C LEU A 84 -16.61 6.60 -4.93
N LEU A 85 -16.55 5.26 -4.92
CA LEU A 85 -17.74 4.42 -5.01
C LEU A 85 -18.68 4.65 -3.82
N SER A 86 -18.13 4.73 -2.61
CA SER A 86 -18.89 5.00 -1.37
C SER A 86 -19.57 6.37 -1.41
N VAL A 87 -18.81 7.42 -1.75
CA VAL A 87 -19.33 8.79 -1.86
C VAL A 87 -20.43 8.87 -2.91
N ARG A 88 -20.21 8.27 -4.09
CA ARG A 88 -21.22 8.25 -5.17
C ARG A 88 -22.50 7.56 -4.73
N SER A 89 -22.40 6.43 -4.03
CA SER A 89 -23.55 5.70 -3.49
C SER A 89 -24.33 6.55 -2.48
N MET A 90 -23.63 7.28 -1.60
CA MET A 90 -24.26 8.18 -0.62
C MET A 90 -24.94 9.37 -1.27
N VAL A 91 -24.29 10.04 -2.22
CA VAL A 91 -24.83 11.22 -2.92
C VAL A 91 -26.07 10.85 -3.74
N LYS A 92 -26.02 9.74 -4.48
CA LYS A 92 -27.15 9.30 -5.32
C LYS A 92 -28.23 8.58 -4.53
N ARG A 93 -28.00 8.24 -3.25
CA ARG A 93 -28.84 7.38 -2.41
C ARG A 93 -29.28 6.09 -3.11
N LYS A 94 -28.44 5.59 -4.03
CA LYS A 94 -28.70 4.41 -4.85
C LYS A 94 -27.44 3.56 -4.83
N ALA A 95 -27.62 2.28 -4.54
CA ALA A 95 -26.54 1.32 -4.63
C ALA A 95 -26.02 1.22 -6.08
N LEU A 96 -24.72 1.02 -6.21
CA LEU A 96 -24.07 0.76 -7.48
C LEU A 96 -24.45 -0.64 -7.96
N GLN A 97 -25.14 -0.69 -9.10
CA GLN A 97 -25.41 -1.93 -9.78
C GLN A 97 -24.14 -2.36 -10.53
N LEU A 98 -23.53 -3.45 -10.08
CA LEU A 98 -22.40 -4.07 -10.75
C LEU A 98 -22.82 -5.45 -11.26
N VAL A 99 -22.31 -5.80 -12.45
CA VAL A 99 -22.48 -7.13 -13.03
C VAL A 99 -21.66 -8.14 -12.21
N TRP A 100 -22.09 -9.41 -12.18
CA TRP A 100 -21.43 -10.46 -11.41
C TRP A 100 -19.91 -10.55 -11.61
N TYR A 101 -19.44 -10.48 -12.86
CA TYR A 101 -18.01 -10.50 -13.20
C TYR A 101 -17.26 -9.29 -12.60
N GLN A 102 -17.87 -8.10 -12.62
CA GLN A 102 -17.26 -6.89 -12.07
C GLN A 102 -17.13 -6.96 -10.54
N ARG A 103 -18.13 -7.53 -9.85
CA ARG A 103 -18.07 -7.76 -8.40
C ARG A 103 -16.91 -8.69 -8.04
N ARG A 104 -16.78 -9.80 -8.78
CA ARG A 104 -15.68 -10.77 -8.58
C ARG A 104 -14.32 -10.17 -8.87
N ALA A 105 -14.18 -9.43 -9.97
CA ALA A 105 -12.94 -8.74 -10.32
C ALA A 105 -12.55 -7.71 -9.24
N LEU A 106 -13.52 -6.95 -8.72
CA LEU A 106 -13.29 -5.98 -7.65
C LEU A 106 -12.78 -6.67 -6.37
N THR A 107 -13.48 -7.69 -5.89
CA THR A 107 -13.05 -8.44 -4.70
C THR A 107 -11.68 -9.07 -4.88
N PHE A 108 -11.39 -9.63 -6.07
CA PHE A 108 -10.08 -10.20 -6.38
C PHE A 108 -8.98 -9.14 -6.38
N ALA A 109 -9.22 -7.96 -6.97
CA ALA A 109 -8.26 -6.86 -6.98
C ALA A 109 -7.91 -6.38 -5.56
N PHE A 110 -8.90 -6.24 -4.67
CA PHE A 110 -8.63 -5.89 -3.27
C PHE A 110 -7.87 -6.97 -2.53
N ALA A 111 -8.23 -8.25 -2.72
CA ALA A 111 -7.50 -9.37 -2.12
C ALA A 111 -6.04 -9.41 -2.60
N ALA A 112 -5.80 -9.23 -3.91
CA ALA A 112 -4.47 -9.16 -4.48
C ALA A 112 -3.67 -7.98 -3.89
N ASN A 113 -4.27 -6.79 -3.77
CA ASN A 113 -3.63 -5.65 -3.12
C ASN A 113 -3.24 -5.95 -1.66
N THR A 114 -4.13 -6.56 -0.87
CA THR A 114 -3.82 -6.95 0.51
C THR A 114 -2.65 -7.92 0.58
N ILE A 115 -2.59 -8.91 -0.32
CA ILE A 115 -1.48 -9.88 -0.39
C ILE A 115 -0.16 -9.19 -0.75
N ILE A 116 -0.17 -8.29 -1.75
CA ILE A 116 1.03 -7.53 -2.17
C ILE A 116 1.55 -6.68 -1.00
N VAL A 117 0.66 -5.94 -0.33
CA VAL A 117 1.01 -5.07 0.80
C VAL A 117 1.56 -5.89 1.96
N LEU A 118 0.95 -7.04 2.26
CA LEU A 118 1.44 -7.96 3.29
C LEU A 118 2.82 -8.52 2.93
N ALA A 119 3.03 -8.96 1.70
CA ALA A 119 4.31 -9.50 1.24
C ALA A 119 5.43 -8.45 1.33
N VAL A 120 5.14 -7.20 0.91
CA VAL A 120 6.07 -6.08 1.03
C VAL A 120 6.36 -5.74 2.48
N CYS A 121 5.34 -5.73 3.35
CA CYS A 121 5.54 -5.51 4.78
C CYS A 121 6.47 -6.59 5.37
N ILE A 122 6.19 -7.87 5.14
CA ILE A 122 7.05 -8.97 5.58
C ILE A 122 8.47 -8.80 5.05
N PHE A 123 8.63 -8.46 3.77
CA PHE A 123 9.94 -8.22 3.17
C PHE A 123 10.71 -7.10 3.89
N VAL A 124 10.07 -5.95 4.13
CA VAL A 124 10.68 -4.81 4.85
C VAL A 124 11.10 -5.22 6.27
N PHE A 125 10.23 -5.91 7.01
CA PHE A 125 10.54 -6.37 8.36
C PHE A 125 11.67 -7.40 8.40
N VAL A 126 11.68 -8.36 7.46
CA VAL A 126 12.76 -9.35 7.36
C VAL A 126 14.08 -8.68 7.04
N GLN A 127 14.10 -7.75 6.07
CA GLN A 127 15.30 -6.99 5.72
C GLN A 127 15.81 -6.18 6.90
N HIS A 128 14.92 -5.49 7.62
CA HIS A 128 15.29 -4.77 8.83
C HIS A 128 15.86 -5.71 9.90
N SER A 129 15.23 -6.86 10.15
CA SER A 129 15.71 -7.83 11.16
C SER A 129 17.06 -8.46 10.80
N LYS A 130 17.37 -8.57 9.52
CA LYS A 130 18.65 -9.08 9.00
C LYS A 130 19.71 -8.01 8.83
N SER A 131 19.34 -6.73 8.97
CA SER A 131 20.28 -5.64 8.86
C SER A 131 21.32 -5.70 9.98
N ALA A 132 22.55 -5.34 9.65
CA ALA A 132 23.62 -5.27 10.64
C ALA A 132 23.33 -4.15 11.65
N SER A 133 23.79 -4.36 12.89
CA SER A 133 23.83 -3.31 13.90
C SER A 133 25.16 -2.57 13.85
N PHE A 134 25.11 -1.25 14.03
CA PHE A 134 26.34 -0.47 14.15
C PHE A 134 27.07 -0.85 15.44
N SER A 135 28.38 -1.08 15.34
CA SER A 135 29.22 -1.35 16.51
C SER A 135 30.54 -0.61 16.40
N LEU A 136 30.88 0.13 17.47
CA LEU A 136 32.18 0.79 17.62
C LEU A 136 33.34 -0.21 17.73
N ASN A 137 33.06 -1.48 18.03
CA ASN A 137 34.06 -2.54 18.13
C ASN A 137 34.47 -3.12 16.77
N TYR A 138 33.82 -2.71 15.67
CA TYR A 138 34.10 -3.20 14.31
C TYR A 138 35.44 -2.70 13.72
N ARG A 139 36.42 -2.34 14.55
CA ARG A 139 37.70 -1.81 14.10
C ARG A 139 38.53 -2.94 13.48
N ASN A 140 39.10 -2.67 12.31
CA ASN A 140 40.04 -3.58 11.67
C ASN A 140 41.43 -3.52 12.34
N LEU A 141 42.36 -4.37 11.87
CA LEU A 141 43.74 -4.45 12.36
C LEU A 141 44.50 -3.11 12.33
N ASN A 142 44.09 -2.18 11.47
CA ASN A 142 44.68 -0.84 11.31
C ASN A 142 43.90 0.24 12.08
N ASN A 143 43.03 -0.13 13.01
CA ASN A 143 42.21 0.78 13.81
C ASN A 143 41.19 1.61 13.00
N ASP A 144 40.84 1.18 11.79
CA ASP A 144 39.88 1.83 10.87
C ASP A 144 38.58 1.00 10.74
N PHE A 145 37.47 1.62 10.32
CA PHE A 145 36.18 0.96 10.08
C PHE A 145 36.03 0.35 8.68
N GLY A 146 37.01 0.60 7.79
CA GLY A 146 37.10 0.03 6.45
C GLY A 146 38.08 0.82 5.58
N SER A 147 38.00 0.69 4.25
CA SER A 147 38.87 1.48 3.36
C SER A 147 38.39 2.94 3.35
N GLY A 148 39.24 3.87 3.82
CA GLY A 148 38.93 5.31 3.82
C GLY A 148 37.85 5.71 4.81
N GLY A 149 37.73 5.01 5.95
CA GLY A 149 36.70 5.29 6.96
C GLY A 149 35.29 4.80 6.61
N VAL A 150 35.10 4.09 5.49
CA VAL A 150 33.79 3.58 5.09
C VAL A 150 33.47 2.31 5.87
N TYR A 151 32.36 2.32 6.61
CA TYR A 151 31.93 1.16 7.39
C TYR A 151 31.49 0.00 6.47
N ASN A 152 32.15 -1.15 6.60
CA ASN A 152 31.86 -2.37 5.82
C ASN A 152 31.53 -3.58 6.71
N GLY A 153 30.87 -3.36 7.85
CA GLY A 153 30.49 -4.42 8.79
C GLY A 153 29.25 -5.22 8.43
N GLY A 154 28.78 -5.12 7.19
CA GLY A 154 27.62 -5.86 6.69
C GLY A 154 26.68 -4.99 5.86
N LEU A 155 25.51 -5.57 5.53
CA LEU A 155 24.43 -4.88 4.85
C LEU A 155 23.61 -4.09 5.87
N PHE A 156 23.48 -2.79 5.64
CA PHE A 156 22.69 -1.92 6.50
C PHE A 156 21.39 -1.50 5.82
N ASP A 157 20.31 -1.56 6.59
CA ASP A 157 19.12 -0.80 6.26
C ASP A 157 19.31 0.66 6.71
N LEU A 158 18.66 1.58 6.00
CA LEU A 158 18.81 3.02 6.21
C LEU A 158 18.34 3.43 7.61
N GLU A 159 17.29 2.76 8.12
CA GLU A 159 16.82 2.90 9.50
C GLU A 159 17.90 2.44 10.51
N ALA A 160 18.41 1.22 10.35
CA ALA A 160 19.35 0.62 11.30
C ALA A 160 20.65 1.42 11.41
N TRP A 161 21.15 1.93 10.28
CA TRP A 161 22.31 2.82 10.27
C TRP A 161 22.01 4.16 10.93
N ALA A 162 20.97 4.86 10.46
CA ALA A 162 20.64 6.20 10.96
C ALA A 162 20.37 6.18 12.46
N CYS A 163 19.60 5.20 12.95
CA CYS A 163 19.30 5.07 14.38
C CYS A 163 20.53 4.63 15.19
N GLY A 164 21.39 3.75 14.67
CA GLY A 164 22.58 3.29 15.38
C GLY A 164 23.67 4.36 15.53
N VAL A 165 23.76 5.27 14.57
CA VAL A 165 24.80 6.31 14.52
C VAL A 165 24.30 7.65 15.10
N ALA A 166 22.99 7.91 15.09
CA ALA A 166 22.39 9.16 15.55
C ALA A 166 22.70 9.52 17.02
N ASP A 167 23.00 8.53 17.86
CA ASP A 167 23.27 8.74 19.28
C ASP A 167 24.74 9.04 19.59
N LEU A 168 25.66 8.86 18.64
CA LEU A 168 27.08 9.15 18.80
C LEU A 168 27.30 10.64 19.03
N ALA A 169 28.10 10.99 20.04
CA ALA A 169 28.41 12.36 20.41
C ALA A 169 29.10 13.13 19.28
N SER A 170 29.94 12.46 18.48
CA SER A 170 30.59 13.09 17.31
C SER A 170 29.58 13.47 16.21
N PHE A 171 28.48 12.73 16.06
CA PHE A 171 27.43 13.05 15.09
C PHE A 171 26.45 14.12 15.58
N GLN A 172 26.31 14.30 16.89
CA GLN A 172 25.44 15.34 17.46
C GLN A 172 25.89 16.77 17.15
N GLY A 173 27.17 16.98 16.79
CA GLY A 173 27.69 18.28 16.39
C GLY A 173 27.37 18.69 14.94
N TYR A 174 26.81 17.78 14.15
CA TYR A 174 26.56 17.99 12.73
C TYR A 174 25.07 17.91 12.41
N ASP A 175 24.58 18.87 11.63
CA ASP A 175 23.17 18.98 11.24
C ASP A 175 22.83 18.13 9.99
N TRP A 176 23.33 16.90 9.93
CA TRP A 176 23.01 16.00 8.81
C TRP A 176 21.65 15.32 8.93
N GLY A 177 20.92 15.59 10.02
CA GLY A 177 19.55 15.13 10.17
C GLY A 177 19.40 13.60 10.29
N LEU A 178 20.43 12.88 10.76
CA LEU A 178 20.36 11.42 10.97
C LEU A 178 19.27 11.02 11.97
N LYS A 179 19.04 11.84 13.02
CA LYS A 179 17.94 11.65 13.96
C LYS A 179 16.58 11.74 13.26
N ASP A 180 16.38 12.76 12.44
CA ASP A 180 15.16 12.90 11.66
C ASP A 180 15.00 11.74 10.67
N GLN A 181 16.09 11.29 10.05
CA GLN A 181 16.06 10.16 9.12
C GLN A 181 15.69 8.86 9.81
N CYS A 182 16.21 8.59 11.01
CA CYS A 182 15.79 7.49 11.86
C CYS A 182 14.29 7.56 12.18
N MET A 183 13.79 8.73 12.58
CA MET A 183 12.36 8.94 12.87
C MET A 183 11.47 8.74 11.63
N LEU A 184 11.89 9.25 10.47
CA LEU A 184 11.15 9.13 9.21
C LEU A 184 11.08 7.67 8.75
N GLU A 185 12.20 6.94 8.79
CA GLU A 185 12.25 5.53 8.39
C GLU A 185 11.46 4.63 9.35
N SER A 186 11.64 4.79 10.66
CA SER A 186 10.88 4.06 11.68
C SER A 186 9.38 4.35 11.58
N GLY A 187 9.02 5.62 11.33
CA GLY A 187 7.65 6.04 11.04
C GLY A 187 7.09 5.37 9.78
N SER A 188 7.87 5.28 8.70
CA SER A 188 7.45 4.63 7.46
C SER A 188 7.18 3.13 7.65
N ARG A 189 8.00 2.45 8.47
CA ARG A 189 7.80 1.04 8.83
C ARG A 189 6.54 0.85 9.66
N ALA A 190 6.29 1.70 10.65
CA ALA A 190 5.05 1.68 11.42
C ALA A 190 3.82 1.91 10.51
N CYS A 191 3.91 2.86 9.56
CA CYS A 191 2.87 3.08 8.56
C CYS A 191 2.62 1.84 7.68
N SER A 192 3.67 1.07 7.33
CA SER A 192 3.51 -0.15 6.54
C SER A 192 2.65 -1.21 7.27
N LEU A 193 2.80 -1.36 8.59
CA LEU A 193 1.95 -2.24 9.39
C LEU A 193 0.49 -1.79 9.38
N LEU A 194 0.27 -0.49 9.59
CA LEU A 194 -1.07 0.08 9.54
C LEU A 194 -1.70 -0.11 8.16
N LEU A 195 -0.91 0.05 7.09
CA LEU A 195 -1.36 -0.15 5.72
C LEU A 195 -1.91 -1.57 5.50
N VAL A 196 -1.21 -2.60 6.00
CA VAL A 196 -1.67 -4.00 5.95
C VAL A 196 -3.02 -4.16 6.66
N VAL A 197 -3.13 -3.65 7.89
CA VAL A 197 -4.34 -3.79 8.71
C VAL A 197 -5.53 -3.13 8.03
N PHE A 198 -5.39 -1.88 7.59
CA PHE A 198 -6.50 -1.17 6.94
C PHE A 198 -6.82 -1.71 5.55
N ALA A 199 -5.83 -2.17 4.79
CA ALA A 199 -6.08 -2.84 3.50
C ALA A 199 -6.89 -4.14 3.70
N ALA A 200 -6.57 -4.93 4.72
CA ALA A 200 -7.31 -6.14 5.07
C ALA A 200 -8.74 -5.83 5.53
N ILE A 201 -8.93 -4.78 6.36
CA ILE A 201 -10.27 -4.34 6.79
C ILE A 201 -11.11 -3.90 5.59
N VAL A 202 -10.56 -3.07 4.70
CA VAL A 202 -11.27 -2.61 3.49
C VAL A 202 -11.63 -3.79 2.59
N ALA A 203 -10.69 -4.70 2.32
CA ALA A 203 -10.95 -5.90 1.53
C ALA A 203 -12.05 -6.78 2.17
N GLY A 204 -12.01 -6.96 3.49
CA GLY A 204 -13.03 -7.68 4.25
C GLY A 204 -14.40 -7.01 4.17
N CYS A 205 -14.47 -5.68 4.29
CA CYS A 205 -15.72 -4.94 4.16
C CYS A 205 -16.28 -5.01 2.73
N VAL A 206 -15.44 -4.91 1.69
CA VAL A 206 -15.87 -5.06 0.29
C VAL A 206 -16.39 -6.48 0.06
N TRP A 207 -15.68 -7.49 0.55
CA TRP A 207 -16.14 -8.88 0.46
C TRP A 207 -17.49 -9.07 1.18
N TRP A 208 -17.63 -8.56 2.40
CA TRP A 208 -18.88 -8.63 3.16
C TRP A 208 -20.05 -7.95 2.43
N ASP A 209 -19.84 -6.74 1.90
CA ASP A 209 -20.87 -6.01 1.13
C ASP A 209 -21.30 -6.78 -0.12
N THR A 210 -20.34 -7.40 -0.82
CA THR A 210 -20.65 -8.20 -2.02
C THR A 210 -21.41 -9.50 -1.73
N ARG A 211 -21.30 -10.07 -0.53
CA ARG A 211 -21.96 -11.33 -0.16
C ARG A 211 -23.31 -11.14 0.54
N TYR A 212 -23.37 -10.22 1.50
CA TYR A 212 -24.50 -10.11 2.42
C TYR A 212 -25.11 -8.70 2.46
N GLY A 213 -24.26 -7.66 2.37
CA GLY A 213 -24.67 -6.29 2.66
C GLY A 213 -25.59 -5.66 1.61
N ASN A 214 -25.26 -5.82 0.32
CA ASN A 214 -25.93 -5.12 -0.78
C ASN A 214 -26.17 -3.61 -0.51
N MET A 215 -25.37 -2.99 0.36
CA MET A 215 -25.59 -1.61 0.82
C MET A 215 -25.00 -0.62 -0.17
N VAL A 216 -23.80 -0.93 -0.68
CA VAL A 216 -23.09 -0.12 -1.67
C VAL A 216 -23.13 -0.77 -3.04
N ILE A 217 -22.97 -2.09 -3.11
CA ILE A 217 -22.93 -2.84 -4.38
C ILE A 217 -24.11 -3.82 -4.45
N THR A 218 -25.07 -3.54 -5.33
CA THR A 218 -26.19 -4.44 -5.63
C THR A 218 -25.93 -5.23 -6.91
N ASN A 219 -26.55 -6.40 -7.02
CA ASN A 219 -26.63 -7.08 -8.31
C ASN A 219 -27.38 -6.21 -9.30
N TRP A 220 -26.87 -6.13 -10.53
CA TRP A 220 -27.67 -5.69 -11.65
C TRP A 220 -28.86 -6.66 -11.78
N LYS A 221 -30.03 -6.22 -11.31
CA LYS A 221 -31.28 -6.77 -11.80
C LYS A 221 -31.38 -6.23 -13.21
N GLY A 222 -31.24 -7.10 -14.20
CA GLY A 222 -31.63 -6.75 -15.55
C GLY A 222 -33.01 -6.13 -15.47
N ILE A 223 -33.22 -5.10 -16.27
CA ILE A 223 -34.58 -4.62 -16.44
C ILE A 223 -35.32 -5.80 -17.06
N ASP A 224 -36.13 -6.53 -16.28
CA ASP A 224 -37.11 -7.50 -16.76
C ASP A 224 -38.23 -6.76 -17.52
N THR A 225 -37.89 -5.81 -18.40
CA THR A 225 -38.86 -5.12 -19.27
C THR A 225 -39.16 -5.89 -20.54
N ASP A 226 -38.49 -7.02 -20.81
CA ASP A 226 -38.76 -7.81 -22.01
C ASP A 226 -39.55 -9.12 -21.75
N GLU A 227 -39.64 -9.62 -20.50
CA GLU A 227 -40.53 -10.77 -20.24
C GLU A 227 -41.97 -10.33 -20.00
N GLU A 228 -42.23 -9.28 -19.23
CA GLU A 228 -43.61 -8.87 -18.89
C GLU A 228 -44.37 -8.30 -20.11
N LEU A 229 -43.66 -7.63 -21.04
CA LEU A 229 -44.26 -7.16 -22.31
C LEU A 229 -44.49 -8.31 -23.31
N SER A 230 -43.66 -9.36 -23.29
CA SER A 230 -43.82 -10.53 -24.17
C SER A 230 -44.97 -11.42 -23.70
N TYR A 231 -45.18 -11.56 -22.39
CA TYR A 231 -46.35 -12.25 -21.84
C TYR A 231 -47.66 -11.50 -22.11
N GLU A 232 -47.70 -10.17 -22.04
CA GLU A 232 -48.92 -9.43 -22.41
C GLU A 232 -49.18 -9.41 -23.93
N LEU A 233 -48.15 -9.32 -24.79
CA LEU A 233 -48.35 -9.41 -26.24
C LEU A 233 -48.83 -10.80 -26.69
N CYS A 234 -48.33 -11.88 -26.07
CA CYS A 234 -48.81 -13.24 -26.35
C CYS A 234 -50.17 -13.55 -25.73
N ARG A 235 -50.54 -12.90 -24.62
CA ARG A 235 -51.88 -13.05 -24.01
C ARG A 235 -52.96 -12.28 -24.80
N GLY A 236 -52.62 -11.13 -25.36
CA GLY A 236 -53.54 -10.33 -26.19
C GLY A 236 -53.82 -10.91 -27.59
N THR A 237 -53.00 -11.83 -28.09
CA THR A 237 -53.19 -12.44 -29.42
C THR A 237 -53.93 -13.79 -29.40
N PHE A 238 -54.18 -14.39 -28.23
CA PHE A 238 -54.86 -15.69 -28.14
C PHE A 238 -56.39 -15.59 -27.96
N GLU A 239 -56.95 -14.40 -27.72
CA GLU A 239 -58.39 -14.19 -27.51
C GLU A 239 -59.17 -13.74 -28.77
N MET A 240 -58.60 -13.86 -29.97
CA MET A 240 -59.31 -13.56 -31.24
C MET A 240 -59.24 -14.70 -32.28
N ARG A 241 -59.47 -15.94 -31.85
CA ARG A 241 -59.78 -17.03 -32.80
C ARG A 241 -60.76 -18.08 -32.27
N GLY A 242 -61.82 -17.61 -31.62
CA GLY A 242 -63.06 -18.39 -31.46
C GLY A 242 -63.98 -18.20 -32.66
N MET A 243 -63.52 -18.48 -33.89
CA MET A 243 -64.41 -18.60 -35.04
C MET A 243 -65.15 -19.93 -34.92
N LYS A 244 -66.42 -19.85 -34.52
CA LYS A 244 -67.40 -20.92 -34.66
C LYS A 244 -67.47 -21.33 -36.13
N PHE A 245 -67.13 -22.57 -36.43
CA PHE A 245 -67.61 -23.23 -37.63
C PHE A 245 -69.03 -23.74 -37.32
N GLU A 246 -70.00 -23.12 -37.99
CA GLU A 246 -71.38 -23.57 -38.08
C GLU A 246 -71.42 -24.59 -39.22
N GLU A 247 -71.59 -25.86 -38.87
CA GLU A 247 -71.68 -26.98 -39.81
C GLU A 247 -73.16 -27.13 -40.20
N ASP A 248 -73.50 -26.60 -41.37
CA ASP A 248 -74.80 -26.76 -42.01
C ASP A 248 -74.94 -28.19 -42.56
N ASP A 249 -75.63 -29.04 -41.81
CA ASP A 249 -76.07 -30.36 -42.31
C ASP A 249 -77.31 -30.20 -43.21
N HIS A 250 -77.07 -30.22 -44.51
CA HIS A 250 -78.10 -30.24 -45.55
C HIS A 250 -78.39 -31.68 -45.99
N LYS A 251 -79.61 -32.12 -45.64
CA LYS A 251 -80.45 -33.20 -46.20
C LYS A 251 -79.92 -34.00 -47.40
N GLY A 252 -80.05 -35.32 -47.26
CA GLY A 252 -80.18 -36.30 -48.35
C GLY A 252 -80.73 -37.61 -47.82
#